data_AF-A0A349X473-F1
#
_entry.id   AF-A0A349X473-F1
#
_cell.length_a   1.000
_cell.length_b   1.000
_cell.length_c   1.000
_cell.angle_alpha   90.00
_cell.angle_beta   90.00
_cell.angle_gamma   90.00
#
_symmetry.space_group_name_H-M   'P 1'
#
loop_
_entity.id
_entity.type
_entity.pdbx_description
1 polymer ?
#
loop_
_entity_poly.entity_id
_entity_poly.type
_entity_poly.pdbx_seq_one_letter_code
_entity_poly.pdbx_strand_id
1 'polypeptide(L)'
;MNRIVLLITITKSQHNFRRGRRKQAGSSLLEALVSLLVFSVGALGIAALQVTTVLRVDDSRQRSVAVWKAQEFVERIRASHSSKHLVDSDAPNQNETAQDKLTHYLGSFSGSSLSQMSNYSSQPNFICAPQPAKQCSVTAGASASYCSAQEIAGFDVWSTFCDPLLGVGSSALGAPESLSDGAVSLKGFDVALLKAEQGYNLYIRWIARDAEQNQSFSSAGSMNAPTRPSSQCAEDIELDVRLGMYCTKIH
;
A
#
# COMPACT_ATOMS: atom_id res chain seq x y z
N MET A 1 11.84 38.11 43.18
CA MET A 1 13.19 37.55 42.95
C MET A 1 13.80 38.21 41.73
N ASN A 2 15.07 38.58 41.87
CA ASN A 2 15.77 39.64 41.15
C ASN A 2 15.96 39.42 39.64
N ARG A 3 15.69 40.46 38.85
CA ARG A 3 16.19 40.62 37.48
C ARG A 3 17.56 41.30 37.54
N ILE A 4 18.62 40.58 37.20
CA ILE A 4 19.96 41.14 37.00
C ILE A 4 20.05 41.59 35.54
N VAL A 5 19.92 42.89 35.29
CA VAL A 5 20.20 43.51 34.00
C VAL A 5 21.66 43.94 34.01
N LEU A 6 22.52 43.18 33.32
CA LEU A 6 23.93 43.51 33.13
C LEU A 6 24.03 44.60 32.05
N LEU A 7 24.18 45.85 32.47
CA LEU A 7 24.48 46.99 31.59
C LEU A 7 25.94 46.90 31.14
N ILE A 8 26.17 46.34 29.94
CA ILE A 8 27.47 46.42 29.27
C ILE A 8 27.52 47.76 28.53
N THR A 9 28.18 48.75 29.11
CA THR A 9 28.48 50.02 28.44
C THR A 9 29.63 49.81 27.47
N ILE A 10 29.33 49.59 26.18
CA ILE A 10 30.36 49.49 25.13
C ILE A 10 30.84 50.91 24.79
N THR A 11 32.03 51.29 25.26
CA THR A 11 32.72 52.50 24.81
C THR A 11 33.14 52.35 23.36
N LYS A 12 32.62 53.22 22.48
CA LYS A 12 32.86 53.20 21.03
C LYS A 12 34.24 53.78 20.72
N SER A 13 35.24 52.92 20.52
CA SER A 13 36.56 53.31 20.00
C SER A 13 36.48 53.66 18.51
N GLN A 14 36.68 54.92 18.17
CA GLN A 14 36.66 55.43 16.79
C GLN A 14 38.03 55.19 16.14
N HIS A 15 38.27 53.97 15.64
CA HIS A 15 39.39 53.74 14.74
C HIS A 15 39.06 54.28 13.35
N ASN A 16 39.70 55.40 12.99
CA ASN A 16 39.70 55.98 11.66
C ASN A 16 40.29 54.98 10.64
N PHE A 17 39.41 54.23 9.99
CA PHE A 17 39.78 53.36 8.87
C PHE A 17 40.08 54.25 7.66
N ARG A 18 41.37 54.58 7.46
CA ARG A 18 41.85 55.17 6.21
C ARG A 18 41.51 54.19 5.08
N ARG A 19 40.40 54.45 4.37
CA ARG A 19 40.03 53.72 3.15
C ARG A 19 41.07 54.01 2.07
N GLY A 20 42.10 53.17 2.01
CA GLY A 20 42.87 53.00 0.79
C GLY A 20 41.89 52.57 -0.30
N ARG A 21 41.69 53.42 -1.30
CA ARG A 21 40.88 53.14 -2.50
C ARG A 21 41.62 52.07 -3.31
N ARG A 22 41.48 50.80 -2.91
CA ARG A 22 41.89 49.66 -3.72
C ARG A 22 41.15 49.78 -5.05
N LYS A 23 41.90 49.79 -6.15
CA LYS A 23 41.33 49.68 -7.49
C LYS A 23 40.56 48.35 -7.53
N GLN A 24 39.24 48.40 -7.71
CA GLN A 24 38.42 47.22 -7.98
C GLN A 24 38.90 46.64 -9.31
N ALA A 25 39.68 45.57 -9.26
CA ALA A 25 39.99 44.77 -10.44
C ALA A 25 38.69 44.06 -10.86
N GLY A 26 38.28 44.25 -12.12
CA GLY A 26 37.02 43.79 -12.66
C GLY A 26 36.94 42.28 -12.86
N SER A 27 36.91 41.50 -11.78
CA SER A 27 36.67 40.04 -11.80
C SER A 27 35.24 39.65 -11.39
N SER A 28 34.35 40.61 -11.09
CA SER A 28 33.01 40.34 -10.55
C SER A 28 32.09 39.56 -11.48
N LEU A 29 32.24 39.72 -12.80
CA LEU A 29 31.39 39.03 -13.78
C LEU A 29 31.78 37.55 -13.92
N LEU A 30 33.08 37.25 -13.91
CA LEU A 30 33.59 35.88 -13.89
C LEU A 30 33.19 35.17 -12.59
N GLU A 31 33.32 35.86 -11.46
CA GLU A 31 32.95 35.33 -10.13
C GLU A 31 31.46 35.02 -10.03
N ALA A 32 30.59 35.89 -10.56
CA ALA A 32 29.16 35.65 -10.63
C ALA A 32 28.81 34.46 -11.55
N LEU A 33 29.47 34.33 -12.71
CA LEU A 33 29.28 33.21 -13.63
C LEU A 33 29.70 31.87 -13.01
N VAL A 34 30.85 31.84 -12.33
CA VAL A 34 31.32 30.64 -11.62
C VAL A 34 30.39 30.30 -10.46
N SER A 35 29.91 31.30 -9.71
CA SER A 35 28.95 31.09 -8.62
C SER A 35 27.63 30.52 -9.12
N LEU A 36 27.10 31.05 -10.24
CA LEU A 36 25.88 30.56 -10.88
C LEU A 36 26.07 29.15 -11.46
N LEU A 37 27.24 28.85 -12.01
CA LEU A 37 27.59 27.51 -12.49
C LEU A 37 27.62 26.50 -11.34
N VAL A 38 28.34 26.79 -10.25
CA VAL A 38 28.42 25.90 -9.09
C VAL A 38 27.04 25.75 -8.43
N PHE A 39 26.28 26.83 -8.32
CA PHE A 39 24.92 26.80 -7.77
C PHE A 39 23.98 25.94 -8.62
N SER A 40 24.00 26.10 -9.94
CA SER A 40 23.15 25.31 -10.83
C SER A 40 23.50 23.81 -10.77
N VAL A 41 24.78 23.45 -10.83
CA VAL A 41 25.21 22.04 -10.66
C VAL A 41 24.79 21.49 -9.30
N GLY A 42 24.93 22.28 -8.22
CA GLY A 42 24.46 21.89 -6.89
C GLY A 42 22.94 21.68 -6.81
N ALA A 43 22.16 22.57 -7.41
CA ALA A 43 20.70 22.48 -7.43
C ALA A 43 20.21 21.26 -8.23
N LEU A 44 20.84 20.96 -9.38
CA LEU A 44 20.54 19.75 -10.16
C LEU A 44 20.88 18.47 -9.37
N GLY A 45 21.99 18.47 -8.63
CA GLY A 45 22.37 17.35 -7.75
C GLY A 45 21.32 17.05 -6.68
N ILE A 46 20.79 18.09 -6.03
CA ILE A 46 19.72 17.95 -5.03
C ILE A 46 18.43 17.44 -5.68
N ALA A 47 18.04 17.97 -6.83
CA ALA A 47 16.84 17.53 -7.55
C ALA A 47 16.90 16.04 -7.92
N ALA A 48 18.06 15.56 -8.40
CA ALA A 48 18.27 14.13 -8.69
C ALA A 48 18.09 13.25 -7.44
N LEU A 49 18.62 13.67 -6.30
CA LEU A 49 18.45 12.95 -5.03
C LEU A 49 16.98 12.95 -4.58
N GLN A 50 16.26 14.07 -4.75
CA GLN A 50 14.84 14.16 -4.41
C GLN A 50 14.00 13.16 -5.21
N VAL A 51 14.26 12.97 -6.50
CA VAL A 51 13.54 11.96 -7.32
C VAL A 51 13.70 10.56 -6.72
N THR A 52 14.94 10.16 -6.38
CA THR A 52 15.16 8.83 -5.79
C THR A 52 14.47 8.64 -4.44
N THR A 53 14.32 9.71 -3.68
CA THR A 53 13.61 9.68 -2.38
C THR A 53 12.13 9.47 -2.59
N VAL A 54 11.50 10.21 -3.52
CA VAL A 54 10.08 10.04 -3.85
C VAL A 54 9.78 8.61 -4.28
N LEU A 55 10.66 8.02 -5.10
CA LEU A 55 10.51 6.62 -5.55
C LEU A 55 10.53 5.63 -4.38
N ARG A 56 11.44 5.80 -3.42
CA ARG A 56 11.53 4.93 -2.24
C ARG A 56 10.34 5.09 -1.29
N VAL A 57 9.85 6.32 -1.14
CA VAL A 57 8.68 6.61 -0.32
C VAL A 57 7.43 5.96 -0.92
N ASP A 58 7.26 6.02 -2.25
CA ASP A 58 6.12 5.40 -2.92
C ASP A 58 6.12 3.87 -2.76
N ASP A 59 7.26 3.22 -2.95
CA ASP A 59 7.40 1.76 -2.75
C ASP A 59 7.11 1.34 -1.30
N SER A 60 7.68 2.09 -0.34
CA SER A 60 7.41 1.88 1.09
C SER A 60 5.93 2.08 1.44
N ARG A 61 5.24 3.02 0.77
CA ARG A 61 3.81 3.27 0.95
C ARG A 61 2.99 2.08 0.44
N GLN A 62 3.23 1.62 -0.78
CA GLN A 62 2.51 0.48 -1.36
C GLN A 62 2.64 -0.77 -0.48
N ARG A 63 3.86 -1.06 -0.02
CA ARG A 63 4.12 -2.17 0.91
C ARG A 63 3.31 -2.04 2.22
N SER A 64 3.31 -0.85 2.81
CA SER A 64 2.60 -0.61 4.08
C SER A 64 1.09 -0.80 3.93
N VAL A 65 0.54 -0.39 2.79
CA VAL A 65 -0.88 -0.53 2.47
C VAL A 65 -1.26 -1.98 2.24
N ALA A 66 -0.45 -2.74 1.51
CA ALA A 66 -0.68 -4.16 1.29
C ALA A 66 -0.71 -4.93 2.62
N VAL A 67 0.26 -4.69 3.50
CA VAL A 67 0.30 -5.32 4.83
C VAL A 67 -0.91 -4.90 5.66
N TRP A 68 -1.23 -3.60 5.70
CA TRP A 68 -2.39 -3.10 6.45
C TRP A 68 -3.70 -3.75 5.99
N LYS A 69 -3.92 -3.87 4.67
CA LYS A 69 -5.11 -4.52 4.12
C LYS A 69 -5.15 -6.01 4.36
N ALA A 70 -4.01 -6.70 4.29
CA ALA A 70 -3.97 -8.10 4.67
C ALA A 70 -4.36 -8.30 6.13
N GLN A 71 -3.83 -7.48 7.03
CA GLN A 71 -4.14 -7.53 8.46
C GLN A 71 -5.62 -7.24 8.72
N GLU A 72 -6.18 -6.19 8.11
CA GLU A 72 -7.61 -5.87 8.22
C GLU A 72 -8.47 -7.08 7.79
N PHE A 73 -8.13 -7.70 6.65
CA PHE A 73 -8.88 -8.84 6.14
C PHE A 73 -8.77 -10.09 7.02
N VAL A 74 -7.57 -10.39 7.52
CA VAL A 74 -7.36 -11.53 8.41
C VAL A 74 -8.11 -11.34 9.73
N GLU A 75 -8.12 -10.12 10.28
CA GLU A 75 -8.90 -9.83 11.49
C GLU A 75 -10.40 -9.97 11.26
N ARG A 76 -10.91 -9.59 10.09
CA ARG A 76 -12.33 -9.83 9.71
C ARG A 76 -12.68 -11.32 9.66
N ILE A 77 -11.82 -12.14 9.06
CA ILE A 77 -11.99 -13.59 9.04
C ILE A 77 -11.96 -14.18 10.46
N ARG A 78 -11.04 -13.73 11.31
CA ARG A 78 -10.98 -14.17 12.72
C ARG A 78 -12.22 -13.76 13.51
N ALA A 79 -12.73 -12.57 13.26
CA ALA A 79 -13.95 -12.06 13.89
C ALA A 79 -15.20 -12.84 13.44
N SER A 80 -15.31 -13.21 12.16
CA SER A 80 -16.43 -14.00 11.65
C SER A 80 -16.40 -15.46 12.15
N HIS A 81 -15.20 -16.00 12.36
CA HIS A 81 -14.98 -17.31 12.95
C HIS A 81 -15.52 -17.40 14.39
N SER A 82 -15.19 -16.40 15.22
CA SER A 82 -15.60 -16.33 16.64
C SER A 82 -17.06 -15.90 16.85
N SER A 83 -17.71 -15.33 15.82
CA SER A 83 -19.09 -14.86 15.89
C SER A 83 -20.09 -16.03 15.93
N LYS A 84 -20.62 -16.32 17.13
CA LYS A 84 -21.74 -17.26 17.38
C LYS A 84 -23.11 -16.69 16.97
N HIS A 85 -23.19 -15.39 16.68
CA HIS A 85 -24.45 -14.68 16.45
C HIS A 85 -24.95 -14.71 14.99
N LEU A 86 -24.29 -15.46 14.11
CA LEU A 86 -24.83 -15.79 12.77
C LEU A 86 -25.82 -16.95 12.87
N VAL A 87 -26.72 -16.90 13.87
CA VAL A 87 -27.86 -17.82 13.92
C VAL A 87 -28.86 -17.29 12.89
N ASP A 88 -28.58 -17.60 11.65
CA ASP A 88 -29.53 -17.51 10.57
C ASP A 88 -30.64 -18.53 10.89
N SER A 89 -31.82 -18.03 11.23
CA SER A 89 -32.99 -18.88 11.45
C SER A 89 -33.48 -19.52 10.14
N ASP A 90 -32.93 -19.06 8.99
CA ASP A 90 -33.21 -19.52 7.63
C ASP A 90 -31.99 -20.22 6.97
N ALA A 91 -30.85 -20.38 7.66
CA ALA A 91 -29.71 -21.10 7.09
C ALA A 91 -30.02 -22.60 6.99
N PRO A 92 -29.77 -23.25 5.83
CA PRO A 92 -30.05 -24.68 5.65
C PRO A 92 -29.24 -25.62 6.55
N ASN A 93 -28.33 -25.09 7.37
CA ASN A 93 -27.33 -25.83 8.14
C ASN A 93 -26.89 -25.01 9.37
N GLN A 94 -27.58 -25.16 10.49
CA GLN A 94 -27.26 -24.49 11.77
C GLN A 94 -25.96 -25.00 12.44
N ASN A 95 -25.19 -25.85 11.75
CA ASN A 95 -23.97 -26.48 12.22
C ASN A 95 -22.75 -26.15 11.35
N GLU A 96 -22.75 -24.98 10.68
CA GLU A 96 -21.58 -24.51 9.93
C GLU A 96 -20.34 -24.48 10.85
N THR A 97 -19.36 -25.29 10.49
CA THR A 97 -18.07 -25.32 11.17
C THR A 97 -17.26 -24.07 10.81
N ALA A 98 -16.22 -23.84 11.59
CA ALA A 98 -15.10 -22.96 11.26
C ALA A 98 -14.72 -22.96 9.77
N GLN A 99 -14.57 -24.17 9.24
CA GLN A 99 -14.09 -24.45 7.90
C GLN A 99 -15.13 -24.12 6.83
N ASP A 100 -16.42 -24.30 7.15
CA ASP A 100 -17.52 -23.97 6.24
C ASP A 100 -17.62 -22.45 6.04
N LYS A 101 -17.47 -21.68 7.13
CA LYS A 101 -17.42 -20.21 7.06
C LYS A 101 -16.27 -19.70 6.19
N LEU A 102 -15.07 -20.29 6.31
CA LEU A 102 -13.92 -19.93 5.49
C LEU A 102 -14.12 -20.28 4.00
N THR A 103 -14.92 -21.30 3.70
CA THR A 103 -15.26 -21.67 2.32
C THR A 103 -16.12 -20.60 1.65
N HIS A 104 -16.97 -19.89 2.40
CA HIS A 104 -17.71 -18.72 1.89
C HIS A 104 -16.77 -17.57 1.47
N TYR A 105 -15.69 -17.34 2.21
CA TYR A 105 -14.67 -16.35 1.82
C TYR A 105 -13.96 -16.76 0.54
N LEU A 106 -13.54 -18.03 0.39
CA LEU A 106 -12.95 -18.51 -0.87
C LEU A 106 -13.85 -18.25 -2.08
N GLY A 107 -15.14 -18.55 -1.97
CA GLY A 107 -16.11 -18.35 -3.04
C GLY A 107 -16.37 -16.88 -3.39
N SER A 108 -15.95 -15.96 -2.51
CA SER A 108 -16.12 -14.51 -2.69
C SER A 108 -14.95 -13.84 -3.43
N PHE A 109 -13.84 -14.54 -3.65
CA PHE A 109 -12.74 -14.06 -4.50
C PHE A 109 -13.01 -14.38 -5.97
N SER A 110 -13.11 -13.34 -6.80
CA SER A 110 -13.28 -13.44 -8.25
C SER A 110 -11.96 -13.81 -8.94
N GLY A 111 -11.69 -15.11 -9.05
CA GLY A 111 -10.77 -15.66 -10.05
C GLY A 111 -9.27 -15.62 -9.74
N SER A 112 -8.84 -14.98 -8.67
CA SER A 112 -7.43 -14.89 -8.30
C SER A 112 -6.87 -16.24 -7.85
N SER A 113 -6.18 -16.89 -8.79
CA SER A 113 -5.45 -18.14 -8.60
C SER A 113 -3.95 -17.85 -8.61
N LEU A 114 -3.12 -18.71 -8.00
CA LEU A 114 -1.65 -18.55 -8.00
C LEU A 114 -1.06 -18.37 -9.40
N SER A 115 -1.68 -18.99 -10.41
CA SER A 115 -1.26 -18.87 -11.81
C SER A 115 -1.45 -17.44 -12.33
N GLN A 116 -2.51 -16.75 -11.94
CA GLN A 116 -2.73 -15.34 -12.31
C GLN A 116 -1.79 -14.39 -11.56
N MET A 117 -1.53 -14.67 -10.28
CA MET A 117 -0.54 -13.91 -9.48
C MET A 117 0.89 -14.06 -10.01
N SER A 118 1.18 -15.16 -10.71
CA SER A 118 2.50 -15.41 -11.32
C SER A 118 2.72 -14.66 -12.64
N ASN A 119 1.66 -14.11 -13.26
CA ASN A 119 1.76 -13.40 -14.52
C ASN A 119 1.92 -11.89 -14.30
N TYR A 120 3.13 -11.39 -14.51
CA TYR A 120 3.46 -9.97 -14.37
C TYR A 120 3.06 -9.13 -15.59
N SER A 121 2.91 -9.76 -16.77
CA SER A 121 2.72 -9.06 -18.04
C SER A 121 1.26 -8.75 -18.35
N SER A 122 0.33 -9.47 -17.71
CA SER A 122 -1.11 -9.37 -17.97
C SER A 122 -1.84 -8.69 -16.81
N GLN A 123 -1.41 -7.50 -16.37
CA GLN A 123 -2.04 -6.65 -15.33
C GLN A 123 -3.37 -7.20 -14.75
N PRO A 124 -3.37 -8.25 -13.91
CA PRO A 124 -4.62 -8.77 -13.42
C PRO A 124 -4.89 -7.95 -12.18
N ASN A 125 -5.45 -6.75 -12.40
CA ASN A 125 -6.08 -6.03 -11.32
C ASN A 125 -7.15 -6.95 -10.75
N PHE A 126 -7.13 -7.15 -9.44
CA PHE A 126 -8.18 -7.87 -8.74
C PHE A 126 -9.54 -7.34 -9.23
N ILE A 127 -10.32 -8.21 -9.89
CA ILE A 127 -11.58 -7.81 -10.49
C ILE A 127 -12.60 -7.76 -9.38
N CYS A 128 -13.09 -6.58 -9.06
CA CYS A 128 -14.08 -6.45 -8.01
C CYS A 128 -15.45 -6.92 -8.50
N ALA A 129 -16.05 -7.82 -7.73
CA ALA A 129 -17.47 -8.12 -7.85
C ALA A 129 -18.30 -6.83 -7.68
N PRO A 130 -19.50 -6.74 -8.30
CA PRO A 130 -20.39 -5.63 -8.06
C PRO A 130 -20.71 -5.50 -6.56
N GLN A 131 -21.04 -4.30 -6.13
CA GLN A 131 -21.39 -4.03 -4.73
C GLN A 131 -22.51 -4.97 -4.26
N PRO A 132 -22.32 -5.68 -3.13
CA PRO A 132 -23.37 -6.52 -2.55
C PRO A 132 -24.61 -5.70 -2.21
N ALA A 133 -25.79 -6.24 -2.52
CA ALA A 133 -27.07 -5.59 -2.25
C ALA A 133 -27.33 -5.41 -0.74
N LYS A 134 -26.86 -6.35 0.09
CA LYS A 134 -26.86 -6.22 1.55
C LYS A 134 -25.48 -5.73 2.00
N GLN A 135 -25.47 -4.60 2.69
CA GLN A 135 -24.28 -4.12 3.39
C GLN A 135 -24.25 -4.74 4.78
N CYS A 136 -23.51 -5.84 4.93
CA CYS A 136 -23.37 -6.57 6.19
C CYS A 136 -22.38 -5.88 7.13
N SER A 137 -22.60 -4.58 7.34
CA SER A 137 -21.86 -3.70 8.24
C SER A 137 -22.77 -3.24 9.38
N VAL A 138 -22.20 -2.73 10.47
CA VAL A 138 -22.93 -2.04 11.54
C VAL A 138 -23.51 -0.67 11.12
N THR A 139 -23.33 -0.27 9.87
CA THR A 139 -23.77 1.02 9.34
C THR A 139 -25.20 0.88 8.79
N ALA A 140 -26.10 1.80 9.18
CA ALA A 140 -27.52 1.87 8.80
C ALA A 140 -28.54 1.05 9.61
N GLY A 141 -28.23 0.66 10.85
CA GLY A 141 -29.24 0.16 11.81
C GLY A 141 -29.83 -1.23 11.51
N ALA A 142 -29.37 -1.89 10.45
CA ALA A 142 -29.54 -3.32 10.26
C ALA A 142 -28.31 -4.01 10.86
N SER A 143 -28.50 -4.72 11.97
CA SER A 143 -27.46 -5.53 12.58
C SER A 143 -26.98 -6.60 11.58
N ALA A 144 -25.69 -6.97 11.64
CA ALA A 144 -25.12 -8.11 10.90
C ALA A 144 -25.87 -9.45 11.16
N SER A 145 -26.79 -9.48 12.13
CA SER A 145 -27.68 -10.58 12.45
C SER A 145 -28.68 -10.96 11.34
N TYR A 146 -28.87 -10.15 10.31
CA TYR A 146 -29.75 -10.47 9.16
C TYR A 146 -29.00 -10.94 7.90
N CYS A 147 -27.66 -11.04 7.99
CA CYS A 147 -26.85 -11.54 6.89
C CYS A 147 -26.48 -13.01 7.14
N SER A 148 -26.59 -13.83 6.09
CA SER A 148 -26.01 -15.17 6.11
C SER A 148 -24.48 -15.11 6.14
N ALA A 149 -23.82 -16.21 6.51
CA ALA A 149 -22.35 -16.28 6.50
C ALA A 149 -21.75 -16.00 5.11
N GLN A 150 -22.46 -16.41 4.04
CA GLN A 150 -22.06 -16.12 2.67
C GLN A 150 -22.17 -14.62 2.33
N GLU A 151 -23.25 -13.97 2.76
CA GLU A 151 -23.46 -12.53 2.52
C GLU A 151 -22.43 -11.69 3.27
N ILE A 152 -22.04 -12.09 4.49
CA ILE A 152 -20.97 -11.46 5.25
C ILE A 152 -19.63 -11.61 4.54
N ALA A 153 -19.27 -12.82 4.11
CA ALA A 153 -18.01 -13.07 3.43
C ALA A 153 -17.89 -12.25 2.13
N GLY A 154 -18.96 -12.19 1.34
CA GLY A 154 -19.01 -11.39 0.11
C GLY A 154 -18.86 -9.88 0.39
N PHE A 155 -19.52 -9.37 1.44
CA PHE A 155 -19.41 -7.99 1.84
C PHE A 155 -18.05 -7.64 2.47
N ASP A 156 -17.44 -8.52 3.26
CA ASP A 156 -16.11 -8.30 3.84
C ASP A 156 -15.03 -8.21 2.76
N VAL A 157 -15.04 -9.12 1.77
CA VAL A 157 -14.11 -9.07 0.64
C VAL A 157 -14.32 -7.78 -0.15
N TRP A 158 -15.58 -7.46 -0.49
CA TRP A 158 -15.89 -6.25 -1.23
C TRP A 158 -15.50 -4.97 -0.47
N SER A 159 -15.87 -4.85 0.80
CA SER A 159 -15.59 -3.65 1.60
C SER A 159 -14.10 -3.45 1.88
N THR A 160 -13.33 -4.53 1.98
CA THR A 160 -11.89 -4.46 2.24
C THR A 160 -11.09 -4.07 1.00
N PHE A 161 -11.45 -4.64 -0.16
CA PHE A 161 -10.64 -4.52 -1.39
C PHE A 161 -11.29 -3.68 -2.49
N CYS A 162 -12.61 -3.62 -2.55
CA CYS A 162 -13.38 -3.10 -3.68
C CYS A 162 -14.21 -1.86 -3.37
N ASP A 163 -14.31 -1.47 -2.10
CA ASP A 163 -14.99 -0.24 -1.71
C ASP A 163 -14.31 0.98 -2.37
N PRO A 164 -15.05 1.87 -3.05
CA PRO A 164 -14.46 3.02 -3.73
C PRO A 164 -13.75 4.04 -2.83
N LEU A 165 -14.03 4.04 -1.52
CA LEU A 165 -13.46 4.97 -0.55
C LEU A 165 -12.35 4.32 0.29
N LEU A 166 -12.55 3.06 0.69
CA LEU A 166 -11.68 2.36 1.64
C LEU A 166 -10.90 1.21 1.02
N GLY A 167 -11.27 0.75 -0.16
CA GLY A 167 -10.63 -0.35 -0.88
C GLY A 167 -9.29 0.02 -1.50
N VAL A 168 -8.68 -0.96 -2.17
CA VAL A 168 -7.37 -0.83 -2.84
C VAL A 168 -7.37 -1.29 -4.30
N GLY A 169 -8.45 -1.95 -4.74
CA GLY A 169 -8.68 -2.34 -6.12
C GLY A 169 -9.08 -1.14 -6.97
N SER A 170 -8.56 -1.09 -8.20
CA SER A 170 -8.76 0.03 -9.13
C SER A 170 -9.96 -0.11 -10.06
N SER A 171 -10.83 -1.11 -9.86
CA SER A 171 -11.91 -1.40 -10.79
C SER A 171 -13.00 -2.27 -10.16
N ALA A 172 -13.98 -1.65 -9.49
CA ALA A 172 -15.32 -2.23 -9.48
C ALA A 172 -15.91 -2.05 -10.87
N LEU A 173 -16.52 -3.11 -11.44
CA LEU A 173 -17.38 -2.96 -12.61
C LEU A 173 -18.44 -1.90 -12.29
N GLY A 174 -18.32 -0.71 -12.88
CA GLY A 174 -19.19 0.43 -12.63
C GLY A 174 -18.72 1.46 -11.58
N ALA A 175 -17.50 1.36 -11.04
CA ALA A 175 -16.90 2.47 -10.27
C ALA A 175 -16.41 3.58 -11.22
N PRO A 176 -16.58 4.87 -10.86
CA PRO A 176 -15.97 5.96 -11.62
C PRO A 176 -14.45 5.77 -11.62
N GLU A 177 -13.82 5.99 -12.78
CA GLU A 177 -12.37 5.86 -13.00
C GLU A 177 -11.53 6.79 -12.10
N SER A 178 -12.17 7.69 -11.34
CA SER A 178 -11.55 8.42 -10.25
C SER A 178 -11.80 7.72 -8.92
N LEU A 179 -10.80 6.95 -8.49
CA LEU A 179 -10.53 6.81 -7.06
C LEU A 179 -10.56 8.22 -6.45
N SER A 180 -11.43 8.45 -5.46
CA SER A 180 -11.40 9.71 -4.70
C SER A 180 -10.00 9.92 -4.12
N ASP A 181 -9.56 11.18 -3.95
CA ASP A 181 -8.21 11.55 -3.45
C ASP A 181 -7.80 10.88 -2.11
N GLY A 182 -8.69 10.14 -1.44
CA GLY A 182 -8.44 9.35 -0.25
C GLY A 182 -8.26 7.83 -0.45
N ALA A 183 -8.59 7.27 -1.62
CA ALA A 183 -8.51 5.82 -1.84
C ALA A 183 -7.07 5.38 -2.10
N VAL A 184 -6.59 4.42 -1.31
CA VAL A 184 -5.19 3.99 -1.35
C VAL A 184 -5.02 2.89 -2.38
N SER A 185 -4.88 3.26 -3.65
CA SER A 185 -4.75 2.28 -4.73
C SER A 185 -3.36 1.61 -4.75
N LEU A 186 -3.37 0.29 -4.85
CA LEU A 186 -2.18 -0.51 -5.11
C LEU A 186 -2.01 -0.71 -6.62
N LYS A 187 -0.84 -0.38 -7.15
CA LYS A 187 -0.57 -0.53 -8.59
C LYS A 187 -0.46 -2.00 -8.96
N GLY A 188 -1.25 -2.46 -9.95
CA GLY A 188 -1.27 -3.87 -10.35
C GLY A 188 -1.62 -4.80 -9.19
N PHE A 189 -2.56 -4.36 -8.37
CA PHE A 189 -3.04 -5.07 -7.19
C PHE A 189 -3.69 -6.39 -7.57
N ASP A 190 -3.28 -7.46 -6.89
CA ASP A 190 -3.87 -8.78 -7.03
C ASP A 190 -3.92 -9.44 -5.64
N VAL A 191 -4.99 -10.16 -5.35
CA VAL A 191 -5.17 -10.81 -4.04
C VAL A 191 -5.82 -12.16 -4.23
N ALA A 192 -5.23 -13.22 -3.67
CA ALA A 192 -5.78 -14.58 -3.71
C ALA A 192 -5.88 -15.18 -2.32
N LEU A 193 -6.94 -15.94 -2.10
CA LEU A 193 -7.10 -16.80 -0.93
C LEU A 193 -7.10 -18.26 -1.40
N LEU A 194 -6.24 -19.08 -0.81
CA LEU A 194 -6.04 -20.45 -1.24
C LEU A 194 -6.14 -21.41 -0.08
N LYS A 195 -6.72 -22.57 -0.33
CA LYS A 195 -6.74 -23.66 0.65
C LYS A 195 -5.33 -24.23 0.82
N ALA A 196 -4.89 -24.39 2.06
CA ALA A 196 -3.64 -25.06 2.44
C ALA A 196 -3.93 -26.40 3.14
N GLU A 197 -2.89 -27.15 3.52
CA GLU A 197 -3.04 -28.40 4.28
C GLU A 197 -3.64 -28.16 5.68
N GLN A 198 -3.27 -27.04 6.32
CA GLN A 198 -3.80 -26.57 7.59
C GLN A 198 -4.28 -25.13 7.38
N GLY A 199 -5.58 -24.94 7.18
CA GLY A 199 -6.19 -23.62 6.98
C GLY A 199 -6.04 -23.07 5.56
N TYR A 200 -5.70 -21.78 5.47
CA TYR A 200 -5.71 -21.00 4.25
C TYR A 200 -4.51 -20.06 4.16
N ASN A 201 -4.10 -19.74 2.94
CA ASN A 201 -3.04 -18.77 2.67
C ASN A 201 -3.63 -17.58 1.93
N LEU A 202 -3.45 -16.38 2.49
CA LEU A 202 -3.78 -15.12 1.83
C LEU A 202 -2.52 -14.56 1.17
N TYR A 203 -2.63 -14.25 -0.11
CA TYR A 203 -1.58 -13.62 -0.89
C TYR A 203 -2.06 -12.24 -1.35
N ILE A 204 -1.25 -11.22 -1.15
CA ILE A 204 -1.42 -9.89 -1.74
C ILE A 204 -0.18 -9.57 -2.56
N ARG A 205 -0.40 -9.14 -3.80
CA ARG A 205 0.65 -8.71 -4.72
C ARG A 205 0.37 -7.29 -5.21
N TRP A 206 1.44 -6.54 -5.43
CA TRP A 206 1.44 -5.26 -6.10
C TRP A 206 2.69 -5.17 -7.00
N ILE A 207 2.68 -4.23 -7.95
CA ILE A 207 3.83 -3.96 -8.80
C ILE A 207 4.75 -2.97 -8.07
N ALA A 208 5.82 -3.49 -7.48
CA ALA A 208 6.91 -2.67 -7.00
C ALA A 208 7.58 -1.90 -8.16
N ARG A 209 8.05 -0.68 -7.91
CA ARG A 209 8.63 0.22 -8.94
C ARG A 209 9.93 -0.31 -9.54
N ASP A 210 10.73 -1.01 -8.75
CA ASP A 210 11.95 -1.70 -9.19
C ASP A 210 11.63 -2.89 -10.11
N ALA A 211 10.53 -3.60 -9.87
CA ALA A 211 10.02 -4.64 -10.76
C ALA A 211 9.49 -4.06 -12.09
N GLU A 212 8.92 -2.85 -12.09
CA GLU A 212 8.47 -2.15 -13.32
C GLU A 212 9.63 -1.77 -14.26
N GLN A 213 10.79 -1.40 -13.72
CA GLN A 213 11.97 -1.06 -14.53
C GLN A 213 12.74 -2.28 -15.06
N ASN A 214 12.51 -3.46 -14.49
CA ASN A 214 13.10 -4.70 -14.97
C ASN A 214 12.14 -5.35 -16.00
N GLN A 215 12.29 -5.01 -17.28
CA GLN A 215 11.53 -5.61 -18.40
C GLN A 215 11.67 -7.16 -18.49
N SER A 216 12.64 -7.71 -17.75
CA SER A 216 12.85 -9.14 -17.45
C SER A 216 11.67 -9.78 -16.69
N PHE A 217 10.88 -9.00 -15.93
CA PHE A 217 9.66 -9.48 -15.26
C PHE A 217 8.43 -9.47 -16.19
N SER A 218 8.33 -8.47 -17.08
CA SER A 218 7.23 -8.35 -18.05
C SER A 218 7.27 -9.37 -19.19
N SER A 219 8.35 -10.14 -19.32
CA SER A 219 8.52 -11.19 -20.34
C SER A 219 8.60 -12.60 -19.77
N ALA A 220 8.40 -12.79 -18.46
CA ALA A 220 8.37 -14.10 -17.81
C ALA A 220 7.06 -14.87 -18.08
N GLY A 221 6.70 -15.02 -19.35
CA GLY A 221 5.93 -16.18 -19.80
C GLY A 221 6.78 -17.45 -19.84
N SER A 222 8.11 -17.35 -19.67
CA SER A 222 9.02 -18.48 -19.62
C SER A 222 10.38 -18.04 -19.06
N MET A 223 10.90 -18.78 -18.07
CA MET A 223 12.28 -18.74 -17.53
C MET A 223 12.64 -17.58 -16.59
N ASN A 224 12.69 -17.89 -15.28
CA ASN A 224 13.52 -17.23 -14.26
C ASN A 224 13.16 -15.80 -13.80
N ALA A 225 11.90 -15.35 -13.88
CA ALA A 225 11.37 -14.60 -12.73
C ALA A 225 11.42 -15.55 -11.51
N PRO A 226 11.43 -15.10 -10.23
CA PRO A 226 11.13 -15.98 -9.11
C PRO A 226 9.82 -16.70 -9.39
N THR A 227 9.95 -17.91 -9.94
CA THR A 227 8.85 -18.64 -10.51
C THR A 227 8.15 -19.24 -9.33
N ARG A 228 6.93 -18.75 -9.13
CA ARG A 228 5.97 -19.11 -8.09
C ARG A 228 6.18 -18.27 -6.80
N PRO A 229 5.11 -17.66 -6.25
CA PRO A 229 4.92 -17.77 -4.80
C PRO A 229 5.13 -19.24 -4.52
N SER A 230 6.14 -19.64 -3.72
CA SER A 230 6.21 -21.02 -3.26
C SER A 230 4.78 -21.42 -2.92
N SER A 231 4.33 -22.59 -3.36
CA SER A 231 2.91 -22.99 -3.29
C SER A 231 2.32 -22.99 -1.86
N GLN A 232 3.11 -22.53 -0.88
CA GLN A 232 2.88 -22.35 0.52
C GLN A 232 3.66 -21.08 0.93
N CYS A 233 3.05 -20.17 1.71
CA CYS A 233 3.83 -19.21 2.50
C CYS A 233 4.84 -20.05 3.32
N ALA A 234 6.14 -19.81 3.19
CA ALA A 234 7.13 -20.65 3.86
C ALA A 234 6.97 -20.53 5.39
N GLU A 235 6.78 -19.29 5.85
CA GLU A 235 6.52 -18.93 7.25
C GLU A 235 5.04 -18.52 7.46
N ASP A 236 4.66 -18.23 8.71
CA ASP A 236 3.31 -17.75 9.02
C ASP A 236 3.00 -16.39 8.37
N ILE A 237 4.02 -15.54 8.22
CA ILE A 237 3.96 -14.25 7.51
C ILE A 237 5.23 -14.13 6.67
N GLU A 238 5.09 -13.79 5.39
CA GLU A 238 6.21 -13.62 4.46
C GLU A 238 6.02 -12.35 3.64
N LEU A 239 7.10 -11.60 3.42
CA LEU A 239 7.07 -10.31 2.74
C LEU A 239 8.28 -10.17 1.81
N ASP A 240 8.05 -10.43 0.52
CA ASP A 240 9.06 -10.28 -0.53
C ASP A 240 8.96 -8.89 -1.16
N VAL A 241 9.92 -8.05 -0.78
CA VAL A 241 10.05 -6.67 -1.28
C VAL A 241 10.52 -6.59 -2.73
N ARG A 242 11.20 -7.62 -3.24
CA ARG A 242 11.71 -7.65 -4.63
C ARG A 242 10.60 -7.97 -5.62
N LEU A 243 9.59 -8.70 -5.16
CA LEU A 243 8.45 -9.14 -5.95
C LEU A 243 7.16 -8.35 -5.67
N GLY A 244 7.18 -7.44 -4.70
CA GLY A 244 5.98 -6.76 -4.24
C GLY A 244 4.90 -7.74 -3.78
N MET A 245 5.25 -8.67 -2.89
CA MET A 245 4.36 -9.74 -2.45
C MET A 245 4.32 -9.86 -0.92
N TYR A 246 3.13 -10.07 -0.39
CA TYR A 246 2.85 -10.39 0.99
C TYR A 246 2.05 -11.69 1.07
N CYS A 247 2.41 -12.57 2.00
CA CYS A 247 1.77 -13.86 2.25
C CYS A 247 1.51 -14.01 3.74
N THR A 248 0.36 -14.56 4.13
CA THR A 248 0.09 -14.93 5.52
C THR A 248 -0.76 -16.19 5.61
N LYS A 249 -0.45 -17.03 6.59
CA LYS A 249 -1.25 -18.21 6.95
C LYS A 249 -2.42 -17.80 7.84
N ILE A 250 -3.58 -18.37 7.57
CA ILE A 250 -4.81 -18.23 8.35
C ILE A 250 -5.15 -19.64 8.83
N HIS A 251 -4.98 -19.86 10.12
CA HIS A 251 -5.25 -21.12 10.82
C HIS A 251 -6.69 -21.18 11.31
#